data_AF-A0A537ZYL3-F1
#
_entry.id   AF-A0A537ZYL3-F1
#
_cell.length_a   1.000
_cell.length_b   1.000
_cell.length_c   1.000
_cell.angle_alpha   90.00
_cell.angle_beta   90.00
_cell.angle_gamma   90.00
#
_symmetry.space_group_name_H-M   'P 1'
#
loop_
_entity.id
_entity.type
_entity.pdbx_description
1 polymer ?
#
loop_
_entity_poly.entity_id
_entity_poly.type
_entity_poly.pdbx_seq_one_letter_code
_entity_poly.pdbx_strand_id
1 'polypeptide(L)'
;MSTRGTGGPAMEMADVIGLARRRASKRRKGRPNCVDCFFHCNMLCALDLDEPCSTFRPNTEDGLVPPRQPSLLLREAPDEAPAQAA
;
A
#
# COMPACT_ATOMS: atom_id res chain seq x y z
N MET A 1 -26.77 14.59 -30.10
CA MET A 1 -27.14 15.17 -28.79
C MET A 1 -26.47 14.32 -27.72
N SER A 2 -25.20 14.60 -27.38
CA SER A 2 -24.45 13.76 -26.44
C SER A 2 -24.75 14.18 -25.01
N THR A 3 -25.49 13.36 -24.27
CA THR A 3 -25.70 13.50 -22.84
C THR A 3 -24.41 13.09 -22.12
N ARG A 4 -23.55 14.08 -21.79
CA ARG A 4 -22.43 13.90 -20.86
C ARG A 4 -23.01 13.54 -19.49
N GLY A 5 -22.82 12.28 -19.11
CA GLY A 5 -23.21 11.75 -17.82
C GLY A 5 -22.57 12.52 -16.68
N THR A 6 -23.42 12.96 -15.77
CA THR A 6 -23.15 13.77 -14.59
C THR A 6 -22.43 12.97 -13.52
N GLY A 7 -21.11 13.08 -13.46
CA GLY A 7 -20.36 12.97 -12.20
C GLY A 7 -19.98 14.39 -11.78
N GLY A 8 -20.50 14.89 -10.67
CA GLY A 8 -20.01 16.16 -10.11
C GLY A 8 -18.52 16.05 -9.76
N PRO A 9 -17.82 17.16 -9.44
CA PRO A 9 -16.38 17.15 -9.17
C PRO A 9 -15.99 16.17 -8.05
N ALA A 10 -16.88 15.90 -7.09
CA ALA A 10 -16.67 14.91 -6.05
C ALA A 10 -16.62 13.46 -6.56
N MET A 11 -17.45 13.11 -7.55
CA MET A 11 -17.43 11.77 -8.17
C MET A 11 -16.21 11.56 -9.05
N GLU A 12 -15.76 12.62 -9.74
CA GLU A 12 -14.52 12.61 -10.52
C GLU A 12 -13.29 12.42 -9.61
N MET A 13 -13.22 13.18 -8.51
CA MET A 13 -12.15 13.02 -7.51
C MET A 13 -12.19 11.65 -6.83
N ALA A 14 -13.37 11.09 -6.58
CA ALA A 14 -13.50 9.75 -6.02
C ALA A 14 -12.97 8.66 -6.95
N ASP A 15 -13.05 8.83 -8.27
CA ASP A 15 -12.49 7.88 -9.24
C ASP A 15 -10.95 8.00 -9.36
N VAL A 16 -10.42 9.23 -9.31
CA VAL A 16 -8.97 9.49 -9.27
C VAL A 16 -8.32 8.94 -7.99
N ILE A 17 -8.96 9.16 -6.83
CA ILE A 17 -8.52 8.61 -5.54
C ILE A 17 -8.88 7.11 -5.42
N GLY A 18 -9.60 6.57 -6.41
CA GLY A 18 -9.93 5.17 -6.55
C GLY A 18 -11.18 4.71 -5.83
N LEU A 19 -11.64 5.43 -4.80
CA LEU A 19 -12.76 5.16 -3.89
C LEU A 19 -14.02 4.48 -4.46
N ALA A 20 -14.36 4.76 -5.72
CA ALA A 20 -15.53 4.21 -6.40
C ALA A 20 -15.37 2.73 -6.81
N ARG A 21 -14.12 2.25 -6.98
CA ARG A 21 -13.80 0.86 -7.36
C ARG A 21 -13.98 -0.11 -6.18
N ARG A 22 -13.92 0.35 -4.93
CA ARG A 22 -14.09 -0.43 -3.68
C ARG A 22 -15.28 -1.37 -3.64
N ARG A 23 -16.35 -1.08 -4.39
CA ARG A 23 -17.64 -1.79 -4.28
C ARG A 23 -17.89 -2.86 -5.35
N ALA A 24 -17.03 -3.01 -6.37
CA ALA A 24 -17.44 -3.73 -7.57
C ALA A 24 -16.37 -4.65 -8.21
N SER A 25 -15.82 -5.62 -7.47
CA SER A 25 -15.07 -6.74 -8.09
C SER A 25 -15.88 -8.04 -8.13
N LYS A 26 -16.13 -8.58 -9.32
CA LYS A 26 -16.58 -9.96 -9.52
C LYS A 26 -15.42 -10.92 -9.27
N ARG A 27 -15.35 -11.52 -8.08
CA ARG A 27 -14.29 -12.48 -7.68
C ARG A 27 -14.21 -13.66 -8.66
N ARG A 28 -13.03 -13.89 -9.25
CA ARG A 28 -12.71 -15.14 -9.95
C ARG A 28 -12.28 -16.18 -8.92
N LYS A 29 -12.99 -17.30 -8.84
CA LYS A 29 -12.75 -18.37 -7.85
C LYS A 29 -11.29 -18.82 -7.91
N GLY A 30 -10.59 -18.79 -6.77
CA GLY A 30 -9.21 -19.28 -6.63
C GLY A 30 -8.08 -18.29 -6.94
N ARG A 31 -8.36 -17.03 -7.30
CA ARG A 31 -7.31 -16.00 -7.44
C ARG A 31 -7.31 -15.05 -6.24
N PRO A 32 -6.13 -14.70 -5.69
CA PRO A 32 -6.04 -13.69 -4.65
C PRO A 32 -6.53 -12.34 -5.18
N ASN A 33 -7.30 -11.62 -4.37
CA ASN A 33 -7.84 -10.29 -4.67
C ASN A 33 -7.42 -9.32 -3.55
N CYS A 34 -7.27 -8.04 -3.85
CA CYS A 34 -6.98 -7.00 -2.85
C CYS A 34 -7.98 -6.99 -1.68
N VAL A 35 -9.24 -7.41 -1.89
CA VAL A 35 -10.23 -7.52 -0.80
C VAL A 35 -9.78 -8.49 0.31
N ASP A 36 -8.96 -9.50 -0.03
CA ASP A 36 -8.39 -10.48 0.91
C ASP A 36 -6.99 -10.07 1.42
N CYS A 37 -6.49 -8.88 1.04
CA CYS A 37 -5.20 -8.37 1.47
C CYS A 37 -5.27 -7.86 2.92
N PHE A 38 -4.27 -8.20 3.73
CA PHE A 38 -4.11 -7.70 5.09
C PHE A 38 -4.32 -6.17 5.19
N PHE A 39 -3.74 -5.41 4.27
CA PHE A 39 -3.87 -3.95 4.28
C PHE A 39 -5.30 -3.49 3.98
N HIS A 40 -6.04 -4.17 3.10
CA HIS A 40 -7.41 -3.78 2.77
C HIS A 40 -8.36 -4.10 3.92
N CYS A 41 -8.23 -5.30 4.52
CA CYS A 41 -9.01 -5.70 5.70
C CYS A 41 -8.83 -4.73 6.88
N ASN A 42 -7.65 -4.11 6.98
CA ASN A 42 -7.32 -3.11 8.01
C ASN A 42 -7.51 -1.66 7.56
N MET A 43 -8.08 -1.40 6.37
CA MET A 43 -8.28 -0.05 5.81
C MET A 43 -6.98 0.76 5.63
N LEU A 44 -5.85 0.09 5.47
CA LEU A 44 -4.50 0.64 5.26
C LEU A 44 -4.03 0.52 3.80
N CYS A 45 -4.82 -0.08 2.91
CA CYS A 45 -4.41 -0.24 1.52
C CYS A 45 -4.52 1.10 0.78
N ALA A 46 -3.40 1.56 0.20
CA ALA A 46 -3.34 2.80 -0.57
C ALA A 46 -3.97 2.67 -1.97
N LEU A 47 -4.13 1.44 -2.48
CA LEU A 47 -4.64 1.17 -3.82
C LEU A 47 -6.05 0.59 -3.73
N ASP A 48 -6.94 1.08 -4.59
CA ASP A 48 -8.28 0.54 -4.75
C ASP A 48 -8.40 -0.19 -6.09
N LEU A 49 -7.98 -1.46 -6.07
CA LEU A 49 -7.86 -2.34 -7.22
C LEU A 49 -8.69 -3.62 -7.01
N ASP A 50 -9.26 -4.12 -8.10
CA ASP A 50 -9.96 -5.41 -8.16
C ASP A 50 -9.01 -6.62 -8.27
N GLU A 51 -7.72 -6.35 -8.43
CA GLU A 51 -6.62 -7.30 -8.56
C GLU A 51 -5.69 -7.21 -7.34
N PRO A 52 -4.88 -8.25 -7.03
CA PRO A 52 -3.97 -8.19 -5.89
C PRO A 52 -3.01 -7.00 -6.06
N CYS A 53 -2.96 -6.12 -5.07
CA CYS A 53 -2.09 -4.96 -5.09
C CYS A 53 -0.60 -5.35 -5.10
N SER A 54 0.28 -4.45 -5.51
CA SER A 54 1.73 -4.70 -5.54
C SER A 54 2.31 -5.06 -4.17
N THR A 55 1.67 -4.62 -3.10
CA THR A 55 2.01 -4.93 -1.70
C THR A 55 1.14 -6.03 -1.11
N PHE A 56 0.49 -6.88 -1.93
CA PHE A 56 -0.43 -7.91 -1.44
C PHE A 56 0.24 -8.81 -0.38
N ARG A 57 -0.43 -8.93 0.76
CA ARG A 57 -0.06 -9.84 1.85
C ARG A 57 -1.33 -10.57 2.30
N PRO A 58 -1.32 -11.91 2.42
CA PRO A 58 -2.49 -12.65 2.88
C PRO A 58 -2.87 -12.22 4.29
N ASN A 59 -4.16 -12.08 4.56
CA ASN A 59 -4.66 -11.80 5.91
C ASN A 59 -4.70 -13.10 6.74
N THR A 60 -3.60 -13.43 7.42
CA THR A 60 -3.48 -14.57 8.33
C THR A 60 -3.67 -14.14 9.79
N GLU A 61 -4.03 -15.08 10.67
CA GLU A 61 -4.16 -14.85 12.12
C GLU A 61 -2.87 -14.35 12.78
N ASP A 62 -1.70 -14.79 12.27
CA ASP A 62 -0.38 -14.31 12.71
C ASP A 62 -0.08 -12.85 12.31
N GLY A 63 -0.90 -12.25 11.45
CA GLY A 63 -0.68 -10.91 10.90
C GLY A 63 0.60 -10.79 10.07
N LEU A 64 1.17 -9.58 10.02
CA LEU A 64 2.44 -9.33 9.35
C LEU A 64 3.61 -9.72 10.24
N VAL A 65 4.17 -10.91 10.01
CA VAL A 65 5.39 -11.36 10.71
C VAL A 65 6.62 -10.74 10.03
N PRO A 66 7.36 -9.84 10.70
CA PRO A 66 8.58 -9.29 10.15
C PRO A 66 9.66 -10.39 10.06
N PRO A 67 10.48 -10.40 9.00
CA PRO A 67 11.64 -11.28 8.96
C PRO A 67 12.62 -10.90 10.07
N ARG A 68 13.40 -11.87 10.57
CA ARG A 68 14.45 -11.58 11.55
C ARG A 68 15.48 -10.62 10.93
N GLN A 69 15.52 -9.40 11.44
CA GLN A 69 16.48 -8.39 10.99
C GLN A 69 17.88 -8.72 11.55
N PRO A 70 18.96 -8.54 10.76
CA PRO A 70 20.31 -8.70 11.26
C PRO A 70 20.65 -7.61 12.29
N SER A 71 21.61 -7.90 13.18
CA SER A 71 22.13 -6.90 14.11
C SER A 71 22.84 -5.78 13.36
N LEU A 72 22.51 -4.54 13.68
CA LEU A 72 23.22 -3.38 13.16
C LEU A 72 24.68 -3.41 13.63
N LEU A 73 25.62 -3.33 12.71
CA LEU A 73 27.04 -3.17 13.03
C LEU A 73 27.33 -1.68 13.15
N LEU A 74 27.77 -1.27 14.34
CA LEU A 74 28.23 0.10 14.56
C LEU A 74 29.54 0.29 13.78
N ARG A 75 29.59 1.30 12.90
CA ARG A 75 30.85 1.72 12.31
C ARG A 75 31.62 2.52 13.36
N GLU A 76 32.90 2.23 13.50
CA GLU A 76 33.81 3.09 14.26
C GLU A 76 33.74 4.50 13.65
N ALA A 77 33.60 5.50 14.51
CA ALA A 77 33.76 6.88 14.07
C ALA A 77 35.16 7.00 13.44
N PRO A 78 35.34 7.75 12.34
CA PRO A 78 36.68 8.08 11.91
C PRO A 78 37.40 8.71 13.10
N ASP A 79 38.63 8.26 13.37
CA ASP A 79 39.53 8.91 14.32
C ASP A 79 39.53 10.39 13.96
N GLU A 80 38.92 11.21 14.81
CA GLU A 80 38.84 12.66 14.60
C GLU A 80 40.27 13.17 14.65
N ALA A 81 40.93 13.20 13.48
CA ALA A 81 42.18 13.91 13.30
C ALA A 81 41.95 15.31 13.90
N PRO A 82 42.82 15.76 14.82
CA PRO A 82 42.55 16.93 15.62
C PRO A 82 42.20 18.08 14.69
N ALA A 83 41.04 18.69 14.93
CA ALA A 83 40.58 19.88 14.21
C ALA A 83 41.77 20.85 14.13
N GLN A 84 42.32 21.02 12.93
CA GLN A 84 43.49 21.86 12.73
C GLN A 84 43.11 23.27 13.15
N ALA A 85 43.70 23.73 14.25
CA ALA A 85 43.54 25.07 14.76
C ALA A 85 44.06 26.05 13.71
N ALA A 86 43.15 26.88 13.20
CA ALA A 86 43.43 28.01 12.33
C ALA A 86 43.86 29.24 13.16
#